data_AF-A0A2P8CGV4-F1
#
_entry.id   AF-A0A2P8CGV4-F1
#
_cell.length_a   1.000
_cell.length_b   1.000
_cell.length_c   1.000
_cell.angle_alpha   90.00
_cell.angle_beta   90.00
_cell.angle_gamma   90.00
#
_symmetry.space_group_name_H-M   'P 1'
#
loop_
_entity.id
_entity.type
_entity.pdbx_description
1 polymer ?
#
loop_
_entity_poly.entity_id
_entity_poly.type
_entity_poly.pdbx_seq_one_letter_code
_entity_poly.pdbx_strand_id
1 'polypeptide(L)' 'MGCVVMGEFLTEIRLRVTETYTSLQAAQAAGDDFLADAHASELENLHSIAVRNGVDPHCL' A
#
# COMPACT_ATOMS: atom_id res chain seq x y z
N MET A 1 -9.35 12.22 -16.12
CA MET A 1 -8.01 12.37 -15.53
C MET A 1 -7.48 10.96 -15.32
N GLY A 2 -6.65 10.46 -16.24
CA GLY A 2 -6.09 9.10 -16.13
C GLY A 2 -4.72 9.18 -15.45
N CYS A 3 -4.44 8.26 -14.52
CA CYS A 3 -3.11 8.08 -13.94
C CYS A 3 -2.09 7.83 -15.05
N VAL A 4 -1.38 8.88 -15.49
CA VAL A 4 -0.26 8.77 -16.42
C VAL A 4 1.00 8.69 -15.59
N VAL A 5 1.38 7.49 -15.13
CA VAL A 5 2.74 7.27 -14.61
C VAL A 5 3.17 5.82 -14.77
N MET A 6 4.43 5.65 -15.18
CA MET A 6 5.21 4.44 -15.44
C MET A 6 4.53 3.13 -15.00
N GLY A 7 4.04 2.35 -15.97
CA GLY A 7 3.24 1.15 -15.71
C GLY A 7 3.92 0.09 -14.83
N GLU A 8 5.25 0.01 -14.86
CA GLU A 8 6.02 -0.87 -13.97
C GLU A 8 5.95 -0.45 -12.50
N PHE A 9 6.17 0.84 -12.21
CA PHE A 9 6.09 1.39 -10.85
C PHE A 9 4.67 1.26 -10.30
N LEU A 10 3.65 1.63 -11.10
CA LEU A 10 2.26 1.49 -10.70
C LEU A 10 1.88 0.03 -10.42
N THR A 11 2.39 -0.91 -11.20
CA THR A 11 2.14 -2.34 -10.98
C THR A 11 2.79 -2.83 -9.69
N GLU A 12 4.05 -2.45 -9.46
CA GLU A 12 4.79 -2.86 -8.27
C GLU A 12 4.21 -2.26 -7.00
N ILE A 13 3.93 -0.95 -6.97
CA ILE A 13 3.37 -0.30 -5.78
C ILE A 13 1.98 -0.84 -5.45
N ARG A 14 1.15 -1.14 -6.47
CA ARG A 14 -0.17 -1.74 -6.27
C ARG A 14 -0.08 -3.15 -5.68
N LEU A 15 0.87 -3.94 -6.16
CA LEU A 15 1.13 -5.26 -5.62
C LEU A 15 1.51 -5.17 -4.14
N ARG A 16 2.48 -4.32 -3.80
CA ARG A 16 2.94 -4.14 -2.41
C ARG A 16 1.83 -3.65 -1.48
N VAL A 17 0.99 -2.70 -1.94
CA VAL A 17 -0.18 -2.24 -1.17
C VAL A 17 -1.15 -3.39 -0.91
N THR A 18 -1.44 -4.20 -1.93
CA THR A 18 -2.35 -5.36 -1.81
C THR A 18 -1.81 -6.41 -0.84
N GLU A 19 -0.52 -6.73 -0.94
CA GLU A 19 0.15 -7.70 -0.05
C GLU A 19 0.20 -7.20 1.40
N THR A 20 0.51 -5.92 1.60
CA THR A 20 0.54 -5.31 2.94
C THR A 20 -0.86 -5.25 3.55
N TYR A 21 -1.89 -4.93 2.76
CA TYR A 21 -3.28 -4.96 3.22
C TYR A 21 -3.75 -6.36 3.60
N THR A 22 -3.32 -7.38 2.84
CA THR A 22 -3.61 -8.79 3.16
C THR A 22 -2.92 -9.20 4.46
N SER A 23 -1.67 -8.78 4.66
CA SER A 23 -0.89 -9.05 5.87
C SER A 23 -1.46 -8.33 7.09
N LEU A 24 -1.94 -7.09 6.92
CA LEU A 24 -2.66 -6.34 7.96
C LEU A 24 -3.91 -7.08 8.42
N GLN A 25 -4.76 -7.52 7.48
CA GLN A 25 -5.97 -8.27 7.83
C GLN A 25 -5.64 -9.58 8.55
N ALA A 26 -4.56 -10.26 8.16
CA ALA A 26 -4.11 -11.47 8.83
C ALA A 26 -3.63 -11.18 10.27
N ALA A 27 -2.86 -10.11 10.49
CA ALA A 27 -2.42 -9.68 11.81
C ALA A 27 -3.61 -9.30 12.70
N GLN A 28 -4.57 -8.55 12.17
CA GLN A 28 -5.81 -8.19 12.87
C GLN A 28 -6.65 -9.43 13.24
N ALA A 29 -6.80 -10.38 12.32
CA ALA A 29 -7.52 -11.63 12.57
C ALA A 29 -6.82 -12.51 13.62
N ALA A 30 -5.48 -12.42 13.72
CA ALA A 30 -4.69 -13.10 14.74
C ALA A 30 -4.68 -12.38 16.10
N GLY A 31 -5.16 -11.14 16.18
CA GLY A 31 -5.05 -10.30 17.37
C GLY A 31 -3.62 -9.84 17.66
N ASP A 32 -2.75 -9.80 16.64
CA ASP A 32 -1.38 -9.31 16.75
C ASP A 32 -1.35 -7.80 16.51
N ASP A 33 -1.63 -7.03 17.57
CA ASP A 33 -1.74 -5.56 17.50
C ASP A 33 -0.43 -4.90 17.05
N PHE A 34 0.73 -5.44 17.46
CA PHE A 34 2.03 -4.90 17.07
C PHE A 34 2.28 -5.08 15.57
N LEU A 35 1.99 -6.27 15.05
CA LEU A 35 2.15 -6.55 13.63
C LEU A 35 1.11 -5.78 12.78
N ALA A 36 -0.11 -5.61 13.30
CA ALA A 36 -1.13 -4.80 12.66
C ALA A 36 -0.70 -3.32 12.56
N ASP A 37 -0.19 -2.72 13.63
CA ASP A 37 0.33 -1.36 13.62
C ASP A 37 1.52 -1.20 12.65
N ALA A 38 2.41 -2.20 12.60
CA ALA A 38 3.53 -2.20 11.66
C ALA A 38 3.05 -2.20 10.20
N HIS A 39 2.06 -3.03 9.85
CA HIS A 39 1.51 -3.07 8.49
C HIS A 39 0.69 -1.81 8.16
N ALA A 40 -0.02 -1.23 9.12
CA ALA A 40 -0.70 0.05 8.93
C ALA A 40 0.30 1.17 8.59
N SER A 41 1.41 1.24 9.32
CA SER A 41 2.47 2.24 9.07
C SER A 41 3.12 2.06 7.69
N GLU A 42 3.35 0.82 7.26
CA GLU A 42 3.87 0.55 5.90
C GLU A 42 2.86 0.94 4.81
N LEU A 43 1.54 0.74 5.02
CA LEU A 43 0.53 1.23 4.07
C LEU A 43 0.57 2.76 3.92
N GLU A 44 0.65 3.50 5.02
CA GLU A 44 0.79 4.97 4.97
C GLU A 44 2.06 5.39 4.22
N ASN A 45 3.17 4.67 4.43
CA ASN A 45 4.42 4.90 3.73
C ASN A 45 4.31 4.60 2.22
N LEU A 46 3.69 3.48 1.83
CA LEU A 46 3.46 3.12 0.43
C LEU A 46 2.57 4.15 -0.29
N HIS A 47 1.51 4.62 0.37
CA HIS A 47 0.68 5.71 -0.16
C HIS A 47 1.49 7.01 -0.34
N SER A 48 2.34 7.36 0.62
CA SER A 48 3.24 8.53 0.52
C SER A 48 4.23 8.39 -0.64
N ILE A 49 4.81 7.19 -0.83
CA ILE A 49 5.70 6.89 -1.95
C ILE A 49 4.95 7.02 -3.28
N ALA A 50 3.73 6.49 -3.39
CA ALA A 50 2.90 6.62 -4.58
C ALA A 50 2.65 8.08 -4.96
N VAL A 51 2.19 8.90 -4.00
CA VAL A 51 1.93 10.33 -4.20
C VAL A 51 3.19 11.08 -4.64
N ARG A 52 4.34 10.81 -4.00
CA ARG A 52 5.63 11.43 -4.37
C ARG A 52 6.08 11.08 -5.78
N ASN A 53 5.63 9.94 -6.32
CA ASN A 53 5.91 9.50 -7.68
C ASN A 53 4.76 9.85 -8.65
N GLY A 54 3.81 10.69 -8.25
CA GLY A 54 2.72 11.17 -9.10
C GLY A 54 1.57 10.16 -9.30
N VAL A 55 1.56 9.06 -8.55
CA VAL A 55 0.46 8.09 -8.55
C VAL A 55 -0.63 8.56 -7.60
N ASP A 56 -1.85 8.69 -8.11
CA ASP A 56 -3.00 9.02 -7.30
C ASP A 56 -3.38 7.81 -6.40
N PRO A 57 -3.62 8.01 -5.09
CA PRO A 57 -3.98 6.92 -4.19
C PRO A 57 -5.26 6.17 -4.57
N HIS A 58 -6.19 6.79 -5.32
CA HIS A 58 -7.39 6.12 -5.84
C HIS A 58 -7.09 5.20 -7.04
N CYS A 59 -5.87 5.26 -7.59
CA CYS A 59 -5.39 4.32 -8.62
C CYS A 59 -4.71 3.08 -8.03
N LEU A 60 -4.55 3.01 -6.70
CA LEU A 60 -3.96 1.89 -5.96
C LEU A 60 -5.05 0.87 -5.57
#